data_AF-A0A945FP27-F1
#
_entry.id   AF-A0A945FP27-F1
#
_cell.length_a   1.000
_cell.length_b   1.000
_cell.length_c   1.000
_cell.angle_alpha   90.00
_cell.angle_beta   90.00
_cell.angle_gamma   90.00
#
_symmetry.space_group_name_H-M   'P 1'
#
loop_
_entity.id
_entity.type
_entity.pdbx_description
1 polymer ?
#
loop_
_entity_poly.entity_id
_entity_poly.type
_entity_poly.pdbx_seq_one_letter_code
_entity_poly.pdbx_strand_id
1 'polypeptide(L)'
;MSNMFLNLILFVFWLWCSVAIYFIILPDKLLAIMVAGLFALVIPLVFFLVAKRNLALVLIILAYIAVTIAWMNMPASNNLDWMPSVAKSPYVITQGNQVTVHDIRNFDYRTETNFTENYWLYVNLSG
;
A
#
# COMPACT_ATOMS: atom_id res chain seq x y z
N MET A 1 27.79 21.35 -0.88
CA MET A 1 27.00 20.40 -0.05
C MET A 1 25.60 20.12 -0.62
N SER A 2 24.92 21.06 -1.28
CA SER A 2 23.56 20.88 -1.85
C SER A 2 23.40 19.69 -2.81
N ASN A 3 24.38 19.43 -3.67
CA ASN A 3 24.28 18.39 -4.69
C ASN A 3 24.29 16.96 -4.13
N MET A 4 24.99 16.72 -3.02
CA MET A 4 25.08 15.38 -2.41
C MET A 4 23.76 14.97 -1.78
N PHE A 5 23.11 15.90 -1.09
CA PHE A 5 21.81 15.69 -0.47
C PHE A 5 20.72 15.44 -1.52
N LEU A 6 20.70 16.22 -2.61
CA LEU A 6 19.78 16.01 -3.72
C LEU A 6 19.95 14.62 -4.35
N ASN A 7 21.19 14.21 -4.64
CA ASN A 7 21.46 12.91 -5.22
C ASN A 7 21.04 11.76 -4.29
N LEU A 8 21.21 11.91 -2.97
CA LEU A 8 20.73 10.94 -2.00
C LEU A 8 19.22 10.81 -2.03
N ILE A 9 18.48 11.93 -2.06
CA ILE A 9 17.01 11.91 -2.18
C ILE A 9 16.60 11.19 -3.46
N LEU A 10 17.19 11.55 -4.60
CA LEU A 10 16.88 10.93 -5.89
C LEU A 10 17.14 9.42 -5.89
N PHE A 11 18.20 8.98 -5.21
CA PHE A 11 18.56 7.57 -5.07
C PHE A 11 17.57 6.80 -4.18
N VAL A 12 17.20 7.37 -3.03
CA VAL A 12 16.20 6.76 -2.14
C VAL A 12 14.85 6.65 -2.86
N PHE A 13 14.45 7.70 -3.58
CA PHE A 13 13.21 7.69 -4.37
C PHE A 13 13.26 6.70 -5.53
N TRP A 14 14.41 6.53 -6.17
CA TRP A 14 14.60 5.54 -7.23
C TRP A 14 14.38 4.11 -6.70
N LEU A 15 15.00 3.77 -5.56
CA LEU A 15 14.81 2.48 -4.90
C LEU A 15 13.34 2.26 -4.53
N TRP A 16 12.72 3.26 -3.90
CA TRP A 16 11.32 3.17 -3.50
C TRP A 16 10.38 3.01 -4.71
N CYS A 17 10.55 3.81 -5.77
CA CYS A 17 9.72 3.71 -6.98
C CYS A 17 9.85 2.34 -7.66
N SER A 18 11.06 1.78 -7.71
CA SER A 18 11.29 0.44 -8.29
C SER A 18 10.50 -0.63 -7.54
N VAL A 19 10.48 -0.57 -6.21
CA VAL A 19 9.68 -1.47 -5.36
C VAL A 19 8.19 -1.18 -5.50
N ALA A 20 7.80 0.09 -5.54
CA ALA A 20 6.40 0.50 -5.67
C ALA A 20 5.76 -0.05 -6.95
N ILE A 21 6.45 0.05 -8.09
CA ILE A 21 6.01 -0.49 -9.38
C ILE A 21 5.74 -1.99 -9.30
N TYR A 22 6.62 -2.74 -8.64
CA TYR A 22 6.44 -4.18 -8.47
C TYR A 22 5.12 -4.51 -7.74
N PHE A 23 4.79 -3.78 -6.67
CA PHE A 23 3.55 -3.99 -5.91
C PHE A 23 2.30 -3.53 -6.67
N ILE A 24 2.38 -2.42 -7.42
CA ILE A 24 1.27 -1.93 -8.25
C ILE A 24 0.85 -2.98 -9.28
N ILE A 25 1.81 -3.75 -9.82
CA ILE A 25 1.61 -4.70 -10.91
C ILE A 25 1.51 -6.15 -10.42
N LEU A 26 1.66 -6.39 -9.12
CA LEU A 26 1.82 -7.72 -8.50
C LEU A 26 0.82 -8.82 -8.92
N PRO A 27 -0.45 -8.53 -9.31
CA PRO A 27 -1.31 -9.58 -9.88
C PRO A 27 -0.67 -10.35 -11.04
N ASP A 28 0.18 -9.71 -11.84
CA ASP A 28 1.04 -10.36 -12.84
C ASP A 28 2.52 -10.22 -12.44
N LYS A 29 3.07 -11.29 -11.85
CA LYS A 29 4.45 -11.31 -11.35
C LYS A 29 5.49 -11.08 -12.44
N LEU A 30 5.29 -11.63 -13.65
CA LEU A 30 6.27 -11.51 -14.72
C LEU A 30 6.29 -10.07 -15.23
N LEU A 31 5.11 -9.49 -15.49
CA LEU A 31 4.98 -8.11 -15.92
C LEU A 31 5.51 -7.15 -14.85
N ALA A 32 5.25 -7.42 -13.57
CA ALA A 32 5.74 -6.62 -12.45
C ALA A 32 7.28 -6.57 -12.43
N ILE A 33 7.94 -7.74 -12.54
CA ILE A 33 9.40 -7.82 -12.58
C ILE A 33 9.97 -7.10 -13.81
N MET A 34 9.37 -7.31 -14.99
CA MET A 34 9.84 -6.68 -16.22
C MET A 34 9.75 -5.16 -16.17
N VAL A 35 8.61 -4.61 -15.75
CA VAL A 35 8.40 -3.15 -15.70
C VAL A 35 9.22 -2.51 -14.58
N ALA A 36 9.30 -3.12 -13.40
CA ALA A 36 10.14 -2.64 -12.31
C ALA A 36 11.63 -2.67 -12.70
N GLY A 37 12.09 -3.75 -13.34
CA GLY A 37 13.45 -3.88 -13.85
C GLY A 37 13.76 -2.86 -14.95
N LEU A 38 12.84 -2.65 -15.88
CA LEU A 38 12.98 -1.64 -16.93
C LEU A 38 13.11 -0.24 -16.31
N PHE A 39 12.25 0.10 -15.35
CA PHE A 39 12.32 1.38 -14.64
C PHE A 39 13.67 1.56 -13.91
N ALA A 40 14.12 0.51 -13.20
CA ALA A 40 15.39 0.51 -12.49
C ALA A 40 16.59 0.77 -13.41
N LEU A 41 16.54 0.31 -14.67
CA LEU A 41 17.59 0.53 -15.66
C LEU A 41 17.48 1.88 -16.38
N VAL A 42 16.25 2.32 -16.72
CA VAL A 42 16.02 3.53 -17.52
C VAL A 42 16.36 4.79 -16.74
N ILE A 43 16.08 4.86 -15.43
CA ILE A 43 16.33 6.08 -14.63
C ILE A 43 17.83 6.45 -14.58
N PRO A 44 18.76 5.53 -14.24
CA PRO A 44 20.19 5.79 -14.35
C PRO A 44 20.61 6.15 -15.78
N LEU A 45 20.05 5.47 -16.79
CA LEU A 45 20.40 5.72 -18.19
C LEU A 45 20.02 7.15 -18.61
N VAL A 46 18.84 7.64 -18.23
CA VAL A 46 18.41 9.02 -18.47
C VAL A 46 19.34 10.00 -17.76
N PHE A 47 19.75 9.68 -16.53
CA PHE A 47 20.67 10.52 -15.76
C PHE A 47 22.05 10.66 -16.43
N PHE A 48 22.58 9.60 -17.05
CA PHE A 48 23.90 9.60 -17.70
C PHE A 48 23.88 10.04 -19.18
N LEU A 49 22.85 9.68 -19.96
CA LEU A 49 22.81 9.96 -21.40
C LEU A 49 22.26 11.35 -21.75
N VAL A 50 21.43 11.95 -20.91
CA VAL A 50 20.83 13.25 -21.21
C VAL A 50 21.82 14.36 -20.86
N ALA A 51 22.46 14.93 -21.89
CA ALA A 51 23.49 15.96 -21.75
C ALA A 51 23.03 17.21 -20.98
N LYS A 52 21.74 17.58 -21.11
CA LYS A 52 21.14 18.70 -20.37
C LYS A 52 20.66 18.24 -19.01
N ARG A 53 21.45 18.52 -17.96
CA ARG A 53 21.14 18.09 -16.59
C ARG A 53 19.75 18.51 -16.09
N ASN A 54 19.29 19.71 -16.44
CA ASN A 54 17.96 20.19 -16.05
C ASN A 54 16.84 19.36 -16.72
N LEU A 55 17.03 18.98 -17.99
CA LEU A 55 16.07 18.15 -18.71
C LEU A 55 16.02 16.73 -18.10
N ALA A 56 17.19 16.15 -17.81
CA ALA A 56 17.29 14.85 -17.16
C ALA A 56 16.53 14.84 -15.82
N LEU A 57 16.75 15.86 -14.99
CA LEU A 57 16.09 16.01 -13.70
C LEU A 57 14.57 16.15 -13.84
N VAL A 58 14.08 16.95 -14.79
CA VAL A 58 12.64 17.08 -15.05
C VAL A 58 12.02 15.74 -15.44
N LEU A 59 12.65 14.98 -16.34
CA LEU A 59 12.14 13.66 -16.75
C LEU A 59 12.09 12.67 -15.59
N ILE A 60 13.14 12.62 -14.77
CA ILE A 60 13.21 11.74 -13.59
C ILE A 60 12.12 12.13 -12.57
N ILE A 61 11.97 13.42 -12.27
CA ILE A 61 10.96 13.92 -11.33
C ILE A 61 9.55 13.59 -11.84
N LEU A 62 9.28 13.79 -13.13
CA LEU A 62 7.98 13.42 -13.72
C LEU A 62 7.69 11.93 -13.61
N ALA A 63 8.69 11.08 -13.84
CA ALA A 63 8.56 9.64 -13.66
C ALA A 63 8.22 9.27 -12.20
N TYR A 64 8.88 9.89 -11.23
CA TYR A 64 8.60 9.67 -9.80
C TYR A 64 7.21 10.15 -9.40
N ILE A 65 6.76 11.29 -9.91
CA ILE A 65 5.40 11.80 -9.68
C ILE A 65 4.38 10.81 -10.25
N ALA A 66 4.59 10.30 -11.46
CA ALA A 66 3.69 9.33 -12.09
C ALA A 66 3.56 8.04 -11.25
N VAL A 67 4.68 7.48 -10.78
CA VAL A 67 4.68 6.30 -9.91
C VAL A 67 3.98 6.60 -8.57
N THR A 68 4.22 7.78 -7.99
CA THR A 68 3.58 8.18 -6.73
C THR A 68 2.06 8.30 -6.89
N ILE A 69 1.59 8.91 -7.98
CA ILE A 69 0.15 9.00 -8.29
C ILE A 69 -0.42 7.59 -8.48
N ALA A 70 0.26 6.72 -9.22
CA ALA A 70 -0.19 5.34 -9.41
C ALA A 70 -0.30 4.57 -8.07
N TRP A 71 0.70 4.72 -7.20
CA TRP A 71 0.71 4.12 -5.86
C TRP A 71 -0.47 4.61 -5.00
N MET A 72 -0.73 5.92 -4.99
CA MET A 72 -1.82 6.51 -4.21
C MET A 72 -3.21 6.10 -4.72
N ASN A 73 -3.33 5.73 -5.99
CA ASN A 73 -4.57 5.23 -6.58
C ASN A 73 -4.74 3.71 -6.46
N MET A 74 -3.78 3.01 -5.86
CA MET A 74 -3.89 1.57 -5.64
C MET A 74 -5.04 1.31 -4.65
N PRO A 75 -6.10 0.57 -5.05
CA PRO A 75 -7.24 0.33 -4.17
C PRO A 75 -6.79 -0.51 -2.98
N ALA A 76 -7.19 -0.09 -1.77
CA ALA A 76 -7.03 -0.89 -0.58
C ALA A 76 -7.91 -2.15 -0.72
N SER A 77 -7.31 -3.27 -1.14
CA SER A 77 -8.00 -4.56 -1.16
C SER A 77 -8.06 -5.09 0.26
N ASN A 78 -9.26 -5.19 0.82
CA ASN A 78 -9.48 -5.81 2.13
C ASN A 78 -9.68 -7.34 2.03
N ASN A 79 -9.51 -7.92 0.83
CA ASN A 79 -9.65 -9.37 0.57
C ASN A 79 -8.35 -10.13 0.81
N LEU A 80 -7.52 -9.66 1.75
CA LEU A 80 -6.34 -10.40 2.17
C LEU A 80 -6.77 -11.53 3.11
N ASP A 81 -5.99 -12.61 3.14
CA ASP A 81 -6.14 -13.68 4.13
C ASP A 81 -5.64 -13.18 5.49
N TRP A 82 -6.42 -12.27 6.07
CA TRP A 82 -6.14 -11.64 7.34
C TRP A 82 -6.09 -12.70 8.45
N MET A 83 -5.26 -12.45 9.47
CA MET A 83 -5.25 -13.29 10.66
C MET A 83 -6.70 -13.48 11.16
N PRO A 84 -7.07 -14.69 11.62
CA PRO A 84 -8.46 -14.95 11.99
C PRO A 84 -9.01 -13.95 13.01
N SER A 85 -8.13 -13.41 13.86
CA SER A 85 -8.48 -12.40 14.84
C SER A 85 -8.98 -11.05 14.27
N VAL A 86 -8.72 -10.75 13.00
CA VAL A 86 -9.08 -9.51 12.29
C VAL A 86 -9.80 -9.76 10.96
N ALA A 87 -10.09 -11.02 10.63
CA ALA A 87 -10.65 -11.41 9.33
C ALA A 87 -12.09 -10.90 9.09
N LYS A 88 -12.85 -10.63 10.15
CA LYS A 88 -14.21 -10.08 10.06
C LYS A 88 -14.24 -8.66 10.62
N SER A 89 -14.59 -7.69 9.77
CA SER A 89 -14.80 -6.31 10.20
C SER A 89 -16.20 -6.16 10.79
N PRO A 90 -16.35 -5.62 12.01
CA PRO A 90 -17.67 -5.36 12.58
C PRO A 90 -18.41 -4.30 11.76
N TYR A 91 -19.74 -4.44 11.67
CA TYR A 91 -20.61 -3.47 11.03
C TYR A 91 -21.87 -3.22 11.86
N VAL A 92 -22.49 -2.07 11.63
CA VAL A 92 -23.64 -1.60 12.42
C VAL A 92 -24.85 -1.45 11.52
N ILE A 93 -25.98 -2.00 11.96
CA ILE A 93 -27.30 -1.77 11.37
C ILE A 93 -28.09 -0.90 12.35
N THR A 94 -28.58 0.24 11.88
CA THR A 94 -29.44 1.14 12.66
C THR A 94 -30.87 1.03 12.16
N GLN A 95 -31.81 0.70 13.05
CA GLN A 95 -33.24 0.60 12.77
C GLN A 95 -34.02 1.46 13.78
N GLY A 96 -34.37 2.69 13.40
CA GLY A 96 -35.04 3.63 14.29
C GLY A 96 -34.16 3.99 15.51
N ASN A 97 -34.67 3.74 16.72
CA ASN A 97 -33.93 3.94 17.97
C ASN A 97 -33.12 2.69 18.42
N GLN A 98 -33.03 1.67 17.56
CA GLN A 98 -32.26 0.46 17.82
C GLN A 98 -30.99 0.48 16.97
N VAL A 99 -29.87 0.21 17.61
CA VAL A 99 -28.58 0.00 16.98
C VAL A 99 -28.20 -1.46 17.22
N THR A 100 -27.88 -2.20 16.15
CA THR A 100 -27.42 -3.59 16.21
C THR A 100 -26.03 -3.65 15.62
N VAL A 101 -25.05 -4.14 16.39
CA VAL A 101 -23.67 -4.31 15.95
C VAL A 101 -23.43 -5.80 15.67
N HIS A 102 -22.98 -6.09 14.44
CA HIS A 102 -22.64 -7.42 13.96
C HIS A 102 -21.14 -7.68 14.05
N ASP A 103 -20.77 -8.96 14.11
CA ASP A 103 -19.40 -9.45 14.11
C ASP A 103 -18.52 -8.83 15.20
N ILE A 104 -19.10 -8.63 16.40
CA ILE A 104 -18.33 -8.21 17.57
C ILE A 104 -17.41 -9.37 17.98
N ARG A 105 -16.10 -9.11 17.96
CA ARG A 105 -15.07 -10.04 18.40
C ARG A 105 -15.21 -10.28 19.90
N ASN A 106 -15.54 -11.51 20.28
CA ASN A 106 -15.56 -11.97 21.66
C ASN A 106 -14.75 -13.26 21.77
N PHE A 107 -13.45 -13.15 21.55
CA PHE A 107 -12.59 -14.32 21.56
C PHE A 107 -12.15 -14.68 22.98
N ASP A 108 -12.15 -15.97 23.27
CA ASP A 108 -11.62 -16.48 24.53
C ASP A 108 -10.11 -16.67 24.37
N TYR A 109 -9.33 -15.69 24.86
CA TYR A 109 -7.88 -15.69 24.75
C TYR A 109 -7.23 -16.59 25.80
N ARG A 110 -6.38 -17.52 25.36
CA ARG A 110 -5.42 -18.23 26.23
C ARG A 110 -4.01 -17.63 26.07
N THR A 111 -3.64 -17.28 24.83
CA THR A 111 -2.46 -16.47 24.46
C THR A 111 -2.79 -15.63 23.23
N GLU A 112 -1.89 -14.74 22.80
CA GLU A 112 -2.12 -13.87 21.62
C GLU A 112 -2.42 -14.66 20.33
N THR A 113 -1.86 -15.85 20.18
CA THR A 113 -2.04 -16.72 19.01
C THR A 113 -2.91 -17.94 19.28
N ASN A 114 -3.33 -18.16 20.53
CA ASN A 114 -4.22 -19.25 20.92
C ASN A 114 -5.48 -18.67 21.57
N PHE A 115 -6.53 -18.60 20.77
CA PHE A 115 -7.84 -18.12 21.22
C PHE A 115 -8.94 -18.95 20.54
N THR A 116 -10.11 -18.98 21.17
CA THR A 116 -11.32 -19.52 20.54
C THR A 116 -12.08 -18.36 19.91
N GLU A 117 -12.37 -18.46 18.61
CA GLU A 117 -13.14 -17.45 17.88
C GLU A 117 -14.64 -17.54 18.23
N ASN A 118 -15.17 -16.53 18.91
CA ASN A 118 -16.61 -16.30 18.99
C ASN A 118 -16.95 -14.89 18.49
N TYR A 119 -18.02 -14.80 17.69
CA TYR A 119 -18.58 -13.55 17.18
C TYR A 119 -20.03 -13.42 17.64
N TRP A 120 -20.41 -12.26 18.18
CA TRP A 120 -21.73 -12.01 18.74
C TRP A 120 -22.46 -10.92 17.94
N LEU A 121 -23.79 -11.00 17.91
CA LEU A 121 -24.65 -10.22 17.00
C LEU A 121 -25.47 -9.10 17.67
N TYR A 122 -25.36 -8.88 18.99
CA TYR A 122 -26.36 -8.06 19.68
C TYR A 122 -25.78 -7.21 20.81
N VAL A 123 -25.78 -5.89 20.58
CA VAL A 123 -25.70 -4.85 21.61
C VAL A 123 -26.77 -3.83 21.27
N ASN A 124 -27.88 -3.81 22.00
CA ASN A 124 -28.94 -2.81 21.82
C ASN A 124 -28.61 -1.57 22.66
N LEU A 125 -28.38 -0.44 21.98
CA LEU A 125 -28.11 0.86 22.60
C LEU A 125 -29.36 1.77 22.62
N SER A 126 -30.56 1.22 22.81
CA SER A 126 -31.76 2.01 23.04
C SER A 126 -31.77 2.52 24.50
N GLY A 127 -31.28 3.75 24.70
CA GLY A 127 -31.53 4.55 25.90
C GLY A 127 -32.85 5.30 25.82
#